data_AF-A0A8J7S9Y1-F1
#
_entry.id   AF-A0A8J7S9Y1-F1
#
_cell.length_a   1.000
_cell.length_b   1.000
_cell.length_c   1.000
_cell.angle_alpha   90.00
_cell.angle_beta   90.00
_cell.angle_gamma   90.00
#
_symmetry.space_group_name_H-M   'P 1'
#
loop_
_entity.id
_entity.type
_entity.pdbx_description
1 polymer ?
#
loop_
_entity_poly.entity_id
_entity_poly.type
_entity_poly.pdbx_seq_one_letter_code
_entity_poly.pdbx_strand_id
1 'polypeptide(L)'
;MNKNPNLSPTAAPMPVQAPAQRCRNFEEVALGYEQAAAIGEARRCLGCANAPCRTGCPVGVRIPEFIAKVAEGDFAAAWELLSAENSLPAVCGRVCPQENQCQAVCVRGKKGESVAIGRLERFVADWHRAQAGAAPAVPPANGISVAVVGSGPAGLACAGELARMGYAVTVYEALHTPGGVLAYGIPAFRLPKSILSEEIAALTAMGVTLQTDTVIGRTVGVQELLKSGFSAVFLGSGAGLPHFMGIPGETLCGVFSANEWLTRINLMHAAEPGAMTPLMPARRVVVVGGGNVAMDAARCALRCGAEVTVVYRRGRE
;
A
#
# COMPACT_ATOMS: atom_id res chain seq x y z
N MET A 1 26.77 14.72 8.15
CA MET A 1 26.25 15.86 7.36
C MET A 1 26.49 15.58 5.89
N ASN A 2 25.49 15.82 5.03
CA ASN A 2 25.64 15.62 3.59
C ASN A 2 26.73 16.56 3.05
N LYS A 3 27.78 16.01 2.44
CA LYS A 3 28.97 16.77 2.02
C LYS A 3 28.70 17.73 0.85
N ASN A 4 27.58 17.58 0.13
CA ASN A 4 27.19 18.50 -0.93
C ASN A 4 25.64 18.61 -1.03
N PRO A 5 25.00 19.45 -0.20
CA PRO A 5 23.55 19.51 -0.11
C PRO A 5 22.93 20.18 -1.34
N ASN A 6 21.93 19.54 -1.94
CA ASN A 6 21.09 20.15 -2.97
C ASN A 6 20.11 21.14 -2.30
N LEU A 7 20.31 22.44 -2.53
CA LEU A 7 19.49 23.47 -1.90
C LEU A 7 18.21 23.81 -2.66
N SER A 8 17.87 23.10 -3.75
CA SER A 8 16.66 23.33 -4.56
C SER A 8 15.39 23.44 -3.69
N PRO A 9 14.64 24.57 -3.74
CA PRO A 9 13.46 24.77 -2.92
C PRO A 9 12.32 23.81 -3.29
N THR A 10 12.32 23.27 -4.50
CA THR A 10 11.34 22.30 -5.00
C THR A 10 11.91 20.88 -5.01
N ALA A 11 11.04 19.90 -4.80
CA ALA A 11 11.35 18.49 -4.94
C ALA A 11 11.58 18.13 -6.40
N ALA A 12 12.40 17.11 -6.63
CA ALA A 12 12.58 16.55 -7.96
C ALA A 12 11.21 16.12 -8.51
N PRO A 13 10.88 16.50 -9.76
CA PRO A 13 9.62 16.09 -10.36
C PRO A 13 9.63 14.57 -10.55
N MET A 14 8.51 13.92 -10.22
CA MET A 14 8.29 12.51 -10.53
C MET A 14 7.62 12.42 -11.90
N PRO A 15 8.17 11.65 -12.85
CA PRO A 15 7.48 11.33 -14.09
C PRO A 15 6.08 10.75 -13.82
N VAL A 16 5.09 11.24 -14.56
CA VAL A 16 3.71 10.79 -14.48
C VAL A 16 3.16 10.55 -15.88
N GLN A 17 2.24 9.60 -16.02
CA GLN A 17 1.51 9.44 -17.27
C GLN A 17 0.75 10.71 -17.65
N ALA A 18 0.67 10.98 -18.96
CA ALA A 18 -0.07 12.11 -19.50
C ALA A 18 -1.56 12.04 -19.13
N PRO A 19 -2.23 13.15 -18.76
CA PRO A 19 -3.63 13.15 -18.34
C PRO A 19 -4.59 12.46 -19.32
N ALA A 20 -4.43 12.71 -20.62
CA ALA A 20 -5.27 12.15 -21.68
C ALA A 20 -5.12 10.63 -21.86
N GLN A 21 -3.98 10.06 -21.46
CA GLN A 21 -3.71 8.62 -21.49
C GLN A 21 -4.19 7.97 -20.19
N ARG A 22 -3.75 8.47 -19.04
CA ARG A 22 -4.02 7.85 -17.72
C ARG A 22 -5.47 7.89 -17.29
N CYS A 23 -6.32 8.68 -17.94
CA CYS A 23 -7.76 8.67 -17.69
C CYS A 23 -8.47 7.52 -18.42
N ARG A 24 -7.77 6.74 -19.26
CA ARG A 24 -8.34 5.64 -20.06
C ARG A 24 -7.73 4.27 -19.77
N ASN A 25 -6.85 4.17 -18.77
CA ASN A 25 -6.23 2.93 -18.35
C ASN A 25 -6.15 2.83 -16.82
N PHE A 26 -5.87 1.63 -16.32
CA PHE A 26 -5.66 1.35 -14.90
C PHE A 26 -4.18 1.16 -14.53
N GLU A 27 -3.27 1.55 -15.43
CA GLU A 27 -1.83 1.52 -15.19
C GLU A 27 -1.41 2.59 -14.17
N GLU A 28 -0.24 2.39 -13.55
CA GLU A 28 0.28 3.28 -12.52
C GLU A 28 0.47 4.71 -13.04
N VAL A 29 -0.11 5.70 -12.35
CA VAL A 29 -0.02 7.11 -12.77
C VAL A 29 1.36 7.68 -12.51
N ALA A 30 1.91 7.41 -11.33
CA ALA A 30 3.22 7.88 -10.90
C ALA A 30 4.26 6.82 -11.27
N LEU A 31 5.26 7.16 -12.08
CA LEU A 31 6.15 6.18 -12.72
C LEU A 31 7.42 5.88 -11.92
N GLY A 32 7.62 6.55 -10.78
CA GLY A 32 8.83 6.37 -9.97
C GLY A 32 9.95 7.34 -10.36
N TYR A 33 11.01 7.37 -9.56
CA TYR A 33 12.22 8.12 -9.92
C TYR A 33 13.18 7.25 -10.72
N GLU A 34 13.87 7.88 -11.67
CA GLU A 34 15.15 7.36 -12.15
C GLU A 34 16.26 7.60 -11.11
N GLN A 35 17.33 6.84 -11.21
CA GLN A 35 18.45 6.88 -10.26
C GLN A 35 19.01 8.30 -10.05
N ALA A 36 19.24 9.05 -11.13
CA ALA A 36 19.78 10.41 -11.04
C ALA A 36 18.85 11.36 -10.29
N ALA A 37 17.53 11.27 -10.54
CA ALA A 37 16.52 12.06 -9.85
C ALA A 37 16.42 11.68 -8.36
N ALA A 38 16.47 10.38 -8.04
CA ALA A 38 16.45 9.89 -6.66
C ALA A 38 17.67 10.37 -5.86
N ILE A 39 18.89 10.28 -6.42
CA ILE A 39 20.11 10.80 -5.79
C ILE A 39 20.01 12.33 -5.61
N GLY A 40 19.53 13.04 -6.63
CA GLY A 40 19.36 14.50 -6.60
C GLY A 40 18.37 14.95 -5.51
N GLU A 41 17.25 14.24 -5.37
CA GLU A 41 16.25 14.47 -4.33
C GLU A 41 16.78 14.11 -2.94
N ALA A 42 17.46 12.97 -2.81
CA ALA A 42 18.08 12.53 -1.55
C ALA A 42 19.09 13.56 -1.03
N ARG A 43 19.85 14.19 -1.93
CA ARG A 43 20.79 15.26 -1.57
C ARG A 43 20.12 16.53 -1.03
N ARG A 44 18.79 16.70 -1.15
CA ARG A 44 18.05 17.81 -0.51
C ARG A 44 17.86 17.59 0.99
N CYS A 45 18.04 16.37 1.48
CA CYS A 45 17.98 16.08 2.91
C CYS A 45 19.12 16.78 3.64
N LEU A 46 18.76 17.52 4.69
CA LEU A 46 19.70 18.26 5.52
C LEU A 46 20.44 17.37 6.54
N GLY A 47 19.99 16.12 6.72
CA GLY A 47 20.49 15.24 7.78
C GLY A 47 20.27 15.84 9.17
N CYS A 48 19.05 16.33 9.44
CA CYS A 48 18.69 17.00 10.69
C CYS A 48 19.00 16.09 11.90
N ALA A 49 19.76 16.60 12.88
CA ALA A 49 20.15 15.82 14.06
C ALA A 49 18.95 15.33 14.90
N ASN A 50 17.90 16.13 15.01
CA ASN A 50 16.66 15.77 15.71
C ASN A 50 15.66 14.97 14.85
N ALA A 51 15.96 14.80 13.56
CA ALA A 51 15.23 13.96 12.62
C ALA A 51 13.68 13.96 12.77
N PRO A 52 12.99 15.12 12.70
CA PRO A 52 11.56 15.21 12.96
C PRO A 52 10.72 14.31 12.03
N CYS A 53 11.22 14.05 10.82
CA CYS A 53 10.62 13.12 9.89
C CYS A 53 10.46 11.69 10.45
N ARG A 54 11.37 11.24 11.33
CA ARG A 54 11.27 9.93 12.01
C ARG A 54 10.09 9.91 12.97
N THR A 55 9.91 10.97 13.77
CA THR A 55 8.74 11.11 14.66
C THR A 55 7.43 11.21 13.88
N GLY A 56 7.46 11.83 12.69
CA GLY A 56 6.29 11.88 11.79
C GLY A 56 6.00 10.56 11.06
N CYS A 57 6.88 9.57 11.13
CA CYS A 57 6.67 8.25 10.56
C CYS A 57 6.10 7.30 11.64
N PRO A 58 4.91 6.70 11.44
CA PRO A 58 4.28 5.85 12.46
C PRO A 58 5.12 4.65 12.90
N VAL A 59 5.99 4.13 12.02
CA VAL A 59 6.87 2.98 12.31
C VAL A 59 8.32 3.41 12.57
N GLY A 60 8.59 4.72 12.68
CA GLY A 60 9.90 5.21 13.13
C GLY A 60 11.08 4.98 12.17
N VAL A 61 10.81 4.77 10.87
CA VAL A 61 11.84 4.55 9.83
C VAL A 61 13.01 5.51 10.00
N ARG A 62 14.23 4.99 9.88
CA ARG A 62 15.50 5.73 9.91
C ARG A 62 15.70 6.57 8.64
N ILE A 63 14.85 7.60 8.50
CA ILE A 63 14.70 8.41 7.28
C ILE A 63 15.99 9.12 6.87
N PRO A 64 16.66 9.91 7.72
CA PRO A 64 17.92 10.54 7.36
C PRO A 64 18.99 9.53 6.92
N GLU A 65 19.04 8.36 7.57
CA GLU A 65 20.05 7.33 7.36
C GLU A 65 19.87 6.64 6.01
N PHE A 66 18.67 6.16 5.67
CA PHE A 66 18.46 5.55 4.35
C PHE A 66 18.60 6.57 3.23
N ILE A 67 18.15 7.82 3.44
CA ILE A 67 18.29 8.87 2.42
C ILE A 67 19.76 9.22 2.19
N ALA A 68 20.61 9.21 3.24
CA ALA A 68 22.05 9.38 3.07
C ALA A 68 22.64 8.28 2.17
N LYS A 69 22.21 7.03 2.35
CA LYS A 69 22.59 5.91 1.48
C LYS A 69 22.13 6.08 0.03
N VAL A 70 20.91 6.57 -0.19
CA VAL A 70 20.47 6.94 -1.54
C VAL A 70 21.33 8.06 -2.15
N ALA A 71 21.71 9.08 -1.36
CA ALA A 71 22.56 10.18 -1.84
C ALA A 71 24.00 9.74 -2.20
N GLU A 72 24.48 8.67 -1.53
CA GLU A 72 25.76 7.99 -1.79
C GLU A 72 25.69 7.04 -3.01
N GLY A 73 24.48 6.67 -3.45
CA GLY A 73 24.26 5.68 -4.52
C GLY A 73 24.28 4.23 -4.02
N ASP A 74 24.30 4.01 -2.70
CA ASP A 74 24.31 2.70 -2.05
C ASP A 74 22.87 2.26 -1.74
N PHE A 75 22.16 1.81 -2.76
CA PHE A 75 20.73 1.47 -2.65
C PHE A 75 20.49 0.16 -1.90
N ALA A 76 21.47 -0.76 -1.89
CA ALA A 76 21.40 -1.97 -1.08
C ALA A 76 21.41 -1.63 0.42
N ALA A 77 22.35 -0.78 0.87
CA ALA A 77 22.33 -0.34 2.27
C ALA A 77 21.10 0.51 2.61
N ALA A 78 20.58 1.30 1.65
CA ALA A 78 19.32 2.02 1.85
C ALA A 78 18.14 1.05 2.06
N TRP A 79 18.10 -0.05 1.30
CA TRP A 79 17.07 -1.09 1.45
C TRP A 79 17.15 -1.76 2.81
N GLU A 80 18.33 -2.20 3.26
CA GLU A 80 18.49 -2.82 4.59
C GLU A 80 18.01 -1.91 5.73
N LEU A 81 18.26 -0.61 5.62
CA LEU A 81 17.79 0.37 6.61
C LEU A 81 16.26 0.53 6.61
N LEU A 82 15.62 0.44 5.44
CA LEU A 82 14.16 0.55 5.26
C LEU A 82 13.44 -0.73 5.69
N SER A 83 13.86 -1.87 5.18
CA SER A 83 13.22 -3.17 5.38
C SER A 83 13.32 -3.66 6.82
N ALA A 84 14.29 -3.15 7.60
CA ALA A 84 14.42 -3.42 9.03
C ALA A 84 13.29 -2.82 9.90
N GLU A 85 12.64 -1.73 9.46
CA GLU A 85 11.62 -1.03 10.25
C GLU A 85 10.24 -1.08 9.59
N ASN A 86 10.18 -1.27 8.27
CA ASN A 86 8.94 -1.30 7.50
C ASN A 86 8.84 -2.63 6.74
N SER A 87 7.79 -3.41 7.03
CA SER A 87 7.54 -4.68 6.37
C SER A 87 7.01 -4.55 4.93
N LEU A 88 6.50 -3.37 4.52
CA LEU A 88 5.87 -3.15 3.21
C LEU A 88 6.32 -1.82 2.54
N PRO A 89 7.63 -1.56 2.37
CA PRO A 89 8.13 -0.29 1.87
C PRO A 89 7.66 0.03 0.44
N ALA A 90 7.53 -0.99 -0.42
CA ALA A 90 7.02 -0.83 -1.79
C ALA A 90 5.56 -0.34 -1.82
N VAL A 91 4.79 -0.64 -0.78
CA VAL A 91 3.40 -0.19 -0.60
C VAL A 91 3.38 1.19 0.07
N CYS A 92 4.05 1.34 1.22
CA CYS A 92 4.05 2.57 2.02
C CYS A 92 4.54 3.79 1.23
N GLY A 93 5.61 3.64 0.43
CA GLY A 93 6.11 4.72 -0.43
C GLY A 93 5.08 5.23 -1.46
N ARG A 94 4.07 4.42 -1.80
CA ARG A 94 3.01 4.75 -2.77
C ARG A 94 1.75 5.33 -2.12
N VAL A 95 1.37 4.82 -0.95
CA VAL A 95 0.01 5.04 -0.41
C VAL A 95 -0.03 5.80 0.90
N CYS A 96 1.10 5.95 1.62
CA CYS A 96 1.13 6.76 2.83
C CYS A 96 0.72 8.21 2.50
N PRO A 97 -0.13 8.86 3.32
CA PRO A 97 -0.44 10.27 3.19
C PRO A 97 0.72 11.09 3.77
N GLN A 98 1.84 11.17 3.04
CA GLN A 98 3.08 11.73 3.60
C GLN A 98 2.94 13.21 3.99
N GLU A 99 2.05 13.93 3.33
CA GLU A 99 1.64 15.31 3.64
C GLU A 99 1.08 15.49 5.06
N ASN A 100 0.63 14.41 5.69
CA ASN A 100 0.15 14.36 7.08
C ASN A 100 1.07 13.55 8.00
N GLN A 101 2.23 13.13 7.51
CA GLN A 101 3.17 12.24 8.21
C GLN A 101 4.61 12.78 8.10
N CYS A 102 5.55 11.95 7.66
CA CYS A 102 6.98 12.24 7.66
C CYS A 102 7.37 13.50 6.86
N GLN A 103 6.62 13.84 5.80
CA GLN A 103 6.88 15.02 4.98
C GLN A 103 6.26 16.30 5.57
N ALA A 104 5.16 16.18 6.32
CA ALA A 104 4.51 17.29 7.02
C ALA A 104 5.45 18.00 8.00
N VAL A 105 6.31 17.21 8.65
CA VAL A 105 7.26 17.68 9.69
C VAL A 105 8.68 17.90 9.16
N CYS A 106 8.89 17.76 7.85
CA CYS A 106 10.20 17.94 7.23
C CYS A 106 10.65 19.41 7.31
N VAL A 107 11.86 19.67 7.80
CA VAL A 107 12.39 21.04 7.94
C VAL A 107 12.46 21.79 6.60
N ARG A 108 12.73 21.09 5.49
CA ARG A 108 12.71 21.68 4.13
C ARG A 108 11.33 22.23 3.76
N GLY A 109 10.26 21.60 4.24
CA GLY A 109 8.87 22.00 3.99
C GLY A 109 8.46 23.34 4.59
N LYS A 110 9.26 23.92 5.50
CA LYS A 110 8.95 25.22 6.12
C LYS A 110 9.15 26.42 5.19
N LYS A 111 10.06 26.33 4.22
CA LYS A 111 10.44 27.42 3.30
C LYS A 111 10.49 26.96 1.83
N GLY A 112 9.80 25.86 1.52
CA GLY A 112 9.80 25.22 0.21
C GLY A 112 9.06 23.89 0.29
N GLU A 113 9.34 22.99 -0.64
CA GLU A 113 8.80 21.64 -0.58
C GLU A 113 9.63 20.75 0.35
N SER A 114 8.97 19.86 1.07
CA SER A 114 9.62 18.80 1.84
C SER A 114 10.54 17.96 0.97
N VAL A 115 11.45 17.20 1.61
CA VAL A 115 12.10 16.08 0.93
C VAL A 115 11.03 15.05 0.59
N ALA A 116 11.02 14.55 -0.63
CA ALA A 116 10.02 13.60 -1.11
C ALA A 116 10.31 12.18 -0.59
N ILE A 117 10.23 11.99 0.73
CA ILE A 117 10.60 10.78 1.46
C ILE A 117 9.89 9.54 0.91
N GLY A 118 8.57 9.64 0.66
CA GLY A 118 7.80 8.50 0.14
C GLY A 118 8.23 8.08 -1.27
N ARG A 119 8.63 9.05 -2.10
CA ARG A 119 9.16 8.78 -3.44
C ARG A 119 10.53 8.11 -3.39
N LEU A 120 11.37 8.49 -2.43
CA LEU A 120 12.68 7.85 -2.20
C LEU A 120 12.51 6.44 -1.62
N GLU A 121 11.61 6.24 -0.67
CA GLU A 121 11.25 4.92 -0.13
C GLU A 121 10.77 3.99 -1.25
N ARG A 122 9.83 4.47 -2.08
CA ARG A 122 9.38 3.77 -3.28
C ARG A 122 10.54 3.42 -4.21
N PHE A 123 11.41 4.39 -4.51
CA PHE A 123 12.54 4.17 -5.42
C PHE A 123 13.46 3.05 -4.93
N VAL A 124 13.81 3.05 -3.64
CA VAL A 124 14.67 2.01 -3.06
C VAL A 124 13.99 0.64 -3.11
N ALA A 125 12.70 0.57 -2.79
CA ALA A 125 11.95 -0.68 -2.84
C ALA A 125 11.81 -1.22 -4.28
N ASP A 126 11.50 -0.34 -5.25
CA ASP A 126 11.41 -0.71 -6.67
C ASP A 126 12.78 -1.12 -7.23
N TRP A 127 13.86 -0.44 -6.83
CA TRP A 127 15.22 -0.81 -7.21
C TRP A 127 15.58 -2.19 -6.67
N HIS A 128 15.31 -2.46 -5.38
CA HIS A 128 15.57 -3.77 -4.77
C HIS A 128 14.81 -4.89 -5.48
N ARG A 129 13.52 -4.68 -5.78
CA ARG A 129 12.70 -5.64 -6.54
C ARG A 129 13.25 -5.93 -7.94
N ALA A 130 13.85 -4.94 -8.59
CA ALA A 130 14.45 -5.09 -9.91
C ALA A 130 15.81 -5.81 -9.89
N GLN A 131 16.51 -5.83 -8.74
CA GLN A 131 17.65 -6.70 -8.56
C GLN A 131 17.12 -8.13 -8.42
N ALA A 132 17.52 -9.05 -9.30
CA ALA A 132 17.14 -10.45 -9.20
C ALA A 132 17.54 -10.99 -7.81
N GLY A 133 16.57 -11.08 -6.90
CA GLY A 133 16.82 -11.35 -5.49
C GLY A 133 16.93 -12.85 -5.21
N ALA A 134 17.85 -13.20 -4.31
CA ALA A 134 17.82 -14.50 -3.66
C ALA A 134 16.49 -14.66 -2.90
N ALA A 135 15.96 -15.88 -2.87
CA ALA A 135 14.80 -16.19 -2.04
C ALA A 135 15.08 -15.77 -0.58
N PRO A 136 14.09 -15.21 0.14
CA PRO A 136 14.27 -14.86 1.54
C PRO A 136 14.75 -16.08 2.32
N ALA A 137 15.71 -15.87 3.23
CA ALA A 137 16.22 -16.95 4.06
C ALA A 137 15.08 -17.52 4.91
N VAL A 138 14.97 -18.85 4.94
CA VAL A 138 14.05 -19.53 5.85
C VAL A 138 14.76 -19.66 7.20
N PRO A 139 14.25 -19.02 8.26
CA PRO A 139 14.87 -19.09 9.58
C PRO A 139 14.67 -20.47 10.22
N PRO A 140 15.54 -20.87 11.17
CA PRO A 140 15.37 -22.12 11.90
C PRO A 140 14.02 -22.17 12.63
N ALA A 141 13.31 -23.28 12.51
CA ALA A 141 12.02 -23.47 13.17
C ALA A 141 12.17 -23.47 14.69
N ASN A 142 11.30 -22.73 15.39
CA ASN A 142 11.24 -22.72 16.86
C ASN A 142 10.23 -23.74 17.43
N GLY A 143 9.52 -24.46 16.56
CA GLY A 143 8.56 -25.51 16.92
C GLY A 143 7.17 -24.99 17.36
N ILE A 144 6.92 -23.69 17.31
CA ILE A 144 5.65 -23.07 17.74
C ILE A 144 4.87 -22.62 16.51
N SER A 145 3.56 -22.89 16.48
CA SER A 145 2.67 -22.51 15.39
C SER A 145 1.74 -21.34 15.78
N VAL A 146 1.51 -20.43 14.83
CA VAL A 146 0.64 -19.25 15.02
C VAL A 146 -0.30 -19.08 13.84
N ALA A 147 -1.57 -18.81 14.12
CA ALA A 147 -2.58 -18.48 13.12
C ALA A 147 -2.74 -16.97 12.99
N VAL A 148 -2.85 -16.48 11.76
CA VAL A 148 -3.10 -15.06 11.43
C VAL A 148 -4.41 -14.99 10.66
N VAL A 149 -5.40 -14.28 11.18
CA VAL A 149 -6.73 -14.14 10.55
C VAL A 149 -6.81 -12.82 9.80
N GLY A 150 -6.92 -12.90 8.47
CA GLY A 150 -6.93 -11.77 7.54
C GLY A 150 -5.55 -11.52 6.93
N SER A 151 -5.50 -11.37 5.62
CA SER A 151 -4.27 -11.12 4.85
C SER A 151 -4.08 -9.66 4.43
N GLY A 152 -4.71 -8.72 5.15
CA GLY A 152 -4.46 -7.29 4.96
C GLY A 152 -3.05 -6.88 5.42
N PRO A 153 -2.68 -5.58 5.32
CA PRO A 153 -1.36 -5.09 5.70
C PRO A 153 -0.89 -5.54 7.09
N ALA A 154 -1.79 -5.51 8.08
CA ALA A 154 -1.49 -5.93 9.45
C ALA A 154 -1.19 -7.44 9.54
N GLY A 155 -1.97 -8.27 8.84
CA GLY A 155 -1.76 -9.72 8.81
C GLY A 155 -0.48 -10.10 8.08
N LEU A 156 -0.19 -9.48 6.94
CA LEU A 156 1.05 -9.70 6.19
C LEU A 156 2.29 -9.28 7.00
N ALA A 157 2.24 -8.12 7.66
CA ALA A 157 3.33 -7.67 8.53
C ALA A 157 3.54 -8.62 9.72
N CYS A 158 2.46 -9.00 10.41
CA CYS A 158 2.51 -9.94 11.52
C CYS A 158 3.08 -11.30 11.08
N ALA A 159 2.60 -11.83 9.96
CA ALA A 159 3.08 -13.09 9.41
C ALA A 159 4.57 -13.04 9.04
N GLY A 160 5.02 -11.96 8.41
CA GLY A 160 6.43 -11.77 8.06
C GLY A 160 7.34 -11.72 9.28
N GLU A 161 6.98 -10.96 10.32
CA GLU A 161 7.76 -10.89 11.55
C GLU A 161 7.80 -12.24 12.29
N LEU A 162 6.65 -12.91 12.43
CA LEU A 162 6.59 -14.22 13.07
C LEU A 162 7.38 -15.27 12.28
N ALA A 163 7.31 -15.25 10.95
CA ALA A 163 8.10 -16.13 10.11
C ALA A 163 9.60 -15.90 10.35
N ARG A 164 10.08 -14.65 10.37
CA ARG A 164 11.48 -14.29 10.68
C ARG A 164 11.95 -14.80 12.05
N MET A 165 11.05 -14.87 13.02
CA MET A 165 11.33 -15.39 14.37
C MET A 165 11.27 -16.94 14.45
N GLY A 166 11.06 -17.64 13.33
CA GLY A 166 11.06 -19.10 13.24
C GLY A 166 9.72 -19.77 13.57
N TYR A 167 8.63 -19.02 13.69
CA TYR A 167 7.31 -19.59 13.94
C TYR A 167 6.73 -20.22 12.67
N ALA A 168 5.98 -21.32 12.82
CA ALA A 168 5.17 -21.89 11.75
C ALA A 168 3.88 -21.09 11.61
N VAL A 169 3.82 -20.19 10.62
CA VAL A 169 2.70 -19.26 10.43
C VAL A 169 1.71 -19.77 9.39
N THR A 170 0.43 -19.79 9.73
CA THR A 170 -0.67 -19.96 8.76
C THR A 170 -1.55 -18.73 8.73
N VAL A 171 -1.67 -18.10 7.56
CA VAL A 171 -2.56 -16.96 7.29
C VAL A 171 -3.87 -17.48 6.70
N TYR A 172 -4.99 -17.16 7.33
CA TYR A 172 -6.33 -17.47 6.85
C TYR A 172 -6.98 -16.23 6.25
N GLU A 173 -7.40 -16.29 4.99
CA GLU A 173 -8.04 -15.21 4.26
C GLU A 173 -9.44 -15.62 3.79
N ALA A 174 -10.41 -14.72 3.94
CA ALA A 174 -11.79 -14.98 3.56
C ALA A 174 -12.01 -14.94 2.04
N LEU A 175 -11.26 -14.10 1.33
CA LEU A 175 -11.34 -13.97 -0.12
C LEU A 175 -10.44 -14.98 -0.84
N HIS A 176 -10.69 -15.19 -2.13
CA HIS A 176 -9.86 -16.01 -3.02
C HIS A 176 -8.50 -15.37 -3.35
N THR A 177 -8.34 -14.07 -3.09
CA THR A 177 -7.07 -13.34 -3.29
C THR A 177 -6.63 -12.65 -2.01
N PRO A 178 -5.41 -12.89 -1.52
CA PRO A 178 -4.85 -12.22 -0.35
C PRO A 178 -4.49 -10.75 -0.58
N GLY A 179 -4.31 -10.00 0.51
CA GLY A 179 -3.85 -8.60 0.52
C GLY A 179 -4.87 -7.61 1.07
N GLY A 180 -6.09 -8.05 1.36
CA GLY A 180 -7.16 -7.20 1.89
C GLY A 180 -7.38 -5.95 1.02
N VAL A 181 -7.37 -4.77 1.65
CA VAL A 181 -7.60 -3.48 0.95
C VAL A 181 -6.55 -3.20 -0.13
N LEU A 182 -5.35 -3.79 -0.05
CA LEU A 182 -4.33 -3.68 -1.10
C LEU A 182 -4.75 -4.40 -2.38
N ALA A 183 -5.54 -5.47 -2.26
CA ALA A 183 -6.08 -6.26 -3.37
C ALA A 183 -7.40 -5.67 -3.88
N TYR A 184 -8.43 -5.58 -3.04
CA TYR A 184 -9.78 -5.22 -3.50
C TYR A 184 -10.08 -3.70 -3.45
N GLY A 185 -9.33 -2.92 -2.66
CA GLY A 185 -9.66 -1.51 -2.39
C GLY A 185 -8.88 -0.51 -3.23
N ILE A 186 -7.55 -0.50 -3.07
CA ILE A 186 -6.67 0.48 -3.71
C ILE A 186 -6.48 0.10 -5.19
N PRO A 187 -6.83 0.95 -6.16
CA PRO A 187 -6.73 0.58 -7.57
C PRO A 187 -5.29 0.46 -8.10
N ALA A 188 -5.12 -0.31 -9.16
CA ALA A 188 -3.82 -0.58 -9.80
C ALA A 188 -3.08 0.70 -10.23
N PHE A 189 -3.83 1.77 -10.57
CA PHE A 189 -3.25 3.04 -10.97
C PHE A 189 -2.56 3.81 -9.83
N ARG A 190 -2.72 3.36 -8.57
CA ARG A 190 -2.00 3.83 -7.38
C ARG A 190 -1.06 2.77 -6.81
N LEU A 191 -1.49 1.51 -6.79
CA LEU A 191 -0.75 0.38 -6.27
C LEU A 191 -0.84 -0.79 -7.26
N PRO A 192 0.17 -0.97 -8.12
CA PRO A 192 0.23 -2.12 -9.02
C PRO A 192 0.08 -3.44 -8.28
N LYS A 193 -0.77 -4.32 -8.79
CA LYS A 193 -1.07 -5.61 -8.13
C LYS A 193 0.11 -6.57 -8.13
N SER A 194 1.01 -6.45 -9.10
CA SER A 194 2.27 -7.21 -9.15
C SER A 194 3.13 -7.00 -7.90
N ILE A 195 3.16 -5.79 -7.34
CA ILE A 195 3.91 -5.50 -6.11
C ILE A 195 3.36 -6.31 -4.95
N LEU A 196 2.03 -6.33 -4.80
CA LEU A 196 1.38 -7.12 -3.76
C LEU A 196 1.63 -8.62 -3.96
N SER A 197 1.51 -9.12 -5.18
CA SER A 197 1.76 -10.53 -5.51
C SER A 197 3.19 -10.94 -5.16
N GLU A 198 4.18 -10.09 -5.41
CA GLU A 198 5.58 -10.34 -5.05
C GLU A 198 5.80 -10.36 -3.53
N GLU A 199 5.18 -9.45 -2.77
CA GLU A 199 5.26 -9.45 -1.30
C GLU A 199 4.67 -10.76 -0.71
N ILE A 200 3.54 -11.22 -1.24
CA ILE A 200 2.93 -12.49 -0.82
C ILE A 200 3.79 -13.68 -1.23
N ALA A 201 4.38 -13.66 -2.43
CA ALA A 201 5.28 -14.70 -2.89
C ALA A 201 6.53 -14.80 -2.01
N ALA A 202 7.09 -13.65 -1.60
CA ALA A 202 8.22 -13.60 -0.67
C ALA A 202 7.87 -14.20 0.71
N LEU A 203 6.68 -13.88 1.25
CA LEU A 203 6.21 -14.50 2.51
C LEU A 203 6.05 -16.02 2.38
N THR A 204 5.47 -16.47 1.26
CA THR A 204 5.28 -17.90 1.00
C THR A 204 6.62 -18.62 0.86
N ALA A 205 7.59 -17.99 0.18
CA ALA A 205 8.95 -18.50 0.05
C ALA A 205 9.70 -18.56 1.40
N MET A 206 9.33 -17.72 2.38
CA MET A 206 9.84 -17.77 3.75
C MET A 206 9.19 -18.87 4.61
N GLY A 207 8.23 -19.62 4.06
CA GLY A 207 7.54 -20.73 4.74
C GLY A 207 6.18 -20.37 5.35
N VAL A 208 5.65 -19.16 5.10
CA VAL A 208 4.29 -18.81 5.51
C VAL A 208 3.29 -19.61 4.68
N THR A 209 2.37 -20.31 5.34
CA THR A 209 1.25 -20.98 4.66
C THR A 209 0.08 -20.01 4.50
N LEU A 210 -0.46 -19.89 3.30
CA LEU A 210 -1.64 -19.08 3.02
C LEU A 210 -2.85 -19.98 2.69
N GLN A 211 -3.95 -19.77 3.39
CA GLN A 211 -5.23 -20.47 3.21
C GLN A 211 -6.31 -19.45 2.83
N THR A 212 -6.61 -19.34 1.53
CA THR A 212 -7.67 -18.48 1.02
C THR A 212 -9.04 -19.13 1.18
N ASP A 213 -10.10 -18.40 0.82
CA ASP A 213 -11.49 -18.89 0.82
C ASP A 213 -11.95 -19.45 2.19
N THR A 214 -11.33 -18.96 3.26
CA THR A 214 -11.53 -19.45 4.64
C THR A 214 -12.06 -18.34 5.52
N VAL A 215 -13.37 -18.38 5.78
CA VAL A 215 -14.04 -17.39 6.63
C VAL A 215 -14.00 -17.85 8.09
N ILE A 216 -13.00 -17.37 8.83
CA ILE A 216 -12.91 -17.64 10.28
C ILE A 216 -14.15 -17.09 11.01
N GLY A 217 -14.76 -17.93 11.85
CA GLY A 217 -16.05 -17.69 12.50
C GLY A 217 -17.25 -18.29 11.75
N ARG A 218 -17.08 -18.74 10.50
CA ARG A 218 -18.07 -19.52 9.73
C ARG A 218 -17.55 -20.90 9.34
N THR A 219 -16.37 -20.95 8.73
CA THR A 219 -15.71 -22.19 8.30
C THR A 219 -15.07 -22.92 9.49
N VAL A 220 -14.29 -22.18 10.29
CA VAL A 220 -13.62 -22.66 11.51
C VAL A 220 -13.64 -21.56 12.55
N GLY A 221 -13.90 -21.88 13.82
CA GLY A 221 -13.88 -20.93 14.94
C GLY A 221 -12.47 -20.66 15.49
N VAL A 222 -12.26 -19.49 16.10
CA VAL A 222 -10.97 -19.17 16.77
C VAL A 222 -10.60 -20.20 17.85
N GLN A 223 -11.59 -20.70 18.60
CA GLN A 223 -11.38 -21.72 19.61
C GLN A 223 -10.95 -23.06 19.02
N GLU A 224 -11.38 -23.37 17.80
CA GLU A 224 -10.98 -24.59 17.09
C GLU A 224 -9.55 -24.49 16.59
N LEU A 225 -9.12 -23.31 16.12
CA LEU A 225 -7.71 -23.06 15.78
C LEU A 225 -6.79 -23.27 16.98
N LEU A 226 -7.15 -22.77 18.16
CA LEU A 226 -6.36 -23.01 19.38
C LEU A 226 -6.32 -24.50 19.74
N LYS A 227 -7.45 -25.20 19.63
CA LYS A 227 -7.52 -26.65 19.87
C LYS A 227 -6.77 -27.48 18.82
N SER A 228 -6.59 -26.97 17.60
CA SER A 228 -5.84 -27.63 16.53
C SER A 228 -4.32 -27.46 16.65
N GLY A 229 -3.83 -26.88 17.76
CA GLY A 229 -2.40 -26.82 18.08
C GLY A 229 -1.74 -25.47 17.84
N PHE A 230 -2.49 -24.45 17.38
CA PHE A 230 -1.95 -23.08 17.31
C PHE A 230 -1.77 -22.51 18.72
N SER A 231 -0.57 -22.03 19.03
CA SER A 231 -0.25 -21.45 20.35
C SER A 231 -0.81 -20.04 20.51
N ALA A 232 -1.06 -19.33 19.40
CA ALA A 232 -1.67 -18.01 19.39
C ALA A 232 -2.47 -17.77 18.10
N VAL A 233 -3.41 -16.83 18.17
CA VAL A 233 -4.18 -16.34 17.02
C VAL A 233 -4.11 -14.82 16.98
N PHE A 234 -3.63 -14.26 15.88
CA PHE A 234 -3.70 -12.82 15.59
C PHE A 234 -4.95 -12.51 14.76
N LEU A 235 -5.72 -11.49 15.15
CA LEU A 235 -6.94 -11.07 14.45
C LEU A 235 -6.71 -9.74 13.71
N GLY A 236 -6.56 -9.83 12.39
CA GLY A 236 -6.29 -8.71 11.48
C GLY A 236 -7.36 -8.54 10.39
N SER A 237 -8.64 -8.79 10.72
CA SER A 237 -9.75 -8.80 9.74
C SER A 237 -10.14 -7.42 9.18
N GLY A 238 -9.63 -6.33 9.76
CA GLY A 238 -9.90 -4.97 9.33
C GLY A 238 -11.35 -4.51 9.52
N ALA A 239 -11.72 -3.42 8.86
CA ALA A 239 -13.04 -2.78 8.91
C ALA A 239 -13.68 -2.78 7.51
N GLY A 240 -14.06 -3.96 7.02
CA GLY A 240 -14.52 -4.16 5.63
C GLY A 240 -16.02 -3.94 5.37
N LEU A 241 -16.83 -3.69 6.40
CA LEU A 241 -18.27 -3.51 6.23
C LEU A 241 -18.59 -2.09 5.73
N PRO A 242 -19.42 -1.94 4.68
CA PRO A 242 -19.82 -0.63 4.18
C PRO A 242 -20.79 0.05 5.15
N HIS A 243 -20.79 1.38 5.13
CA HIS A 243 -21.78 2.20 5.83
C HIS A 243 -22.66 2.94 4.82
N PHE A 244 -23.96 2.71 4.88
CA PHE A 244 -24.97 3.44 4.11
C PHE A 244 -25.58 4.56 4.97
N MET A 245 -26.04 5.64 4.33
CA MET A 245 -26.53 6.85 5.01
C MET A 245 -27.95 6.68 5.56
N GLY A 246 -28.71 5.68 5.12
CA GLY A 246 -30.09 5.44 5.54
C GLY A 246 -31.09 6.40 4.88
N ILE A 247 -30.77 6.92 3.69
CA ILE A 247 -31.63 7.88 2.97
C ILE A 247 -32.58 7.17 1.99
N PRO A 248 -33.74 7.77 1.65
CA PRO A 248 -34.62 7.21 0.64
C PRO A 248 -33.91 6.97 -0.71
N GLY A 249 -34.07 5.77 -1.26
CA GLY A 249 -33.53 5.42 -2.57
C GLY A 249 -32.17 4.71 -2.57
N GLU A 250 -31.56 4.40 -1.42
CA GLU A 250 -30.28 3.68 -1.36
C GLU A 250 -30.29 2.25 -1.92
N THR A 251 -31.48 1.66 -2.09
CA THR A 251 -31.66 0.33 -2.68
C THR A 251 -32.00 0.37 -4.17
N LEU A 252 -32.02 1.57 -4.78
CA LEU A 252 -32.30 1.72 -6.21
C LEU A 252 -31.17 1.12 -7.07
N CYS A 253 -31.54 0.65 -8.25
CA CYS A 253 -30.59 0.17 -9.25
C CYS A 253 -29.59 1.30 -9.60
N GLY A 254 -28.29 1.00 -9.51
CA GLY A 254 -27.22 1.95 -9.76
C GLY A 254 -26.65 2.63 -8.51
N VAL A 255 -27.20 2.35 -7.32
CA VAL A 255 -26.57 2.72 -6.05
C VAL A 255 -25.63 1.59 -5.62
N PHE A 256 -24.37 1.93 -5.41
CA PHE A 256 -23.33 1.00 -4.99
C PHE A 256 -22.65 1.51 -3.71
N SER A 257 -22.28 0.57 -2.82
CA SER A 257 -21.23 0.89 -1.86
C SER A 257 -19.89 1.03 -2.60
N ALA A 258 -19.00 1.90 -2.11
CA ALA A 258 -17.66 1.99 -2.68
C ALA A 258 -16.91 0.65 -2.57
N ASN A 259 -17.17 -0.13 -1.51
CA ASN A 259 -16.61 -1.47 -1.33
C ASN A 259 -17.01 -2.39 -2.49
N GLU A 260 -18.29 -2.44 -2.85
CA GLU A 260 -18.76 -3.26 -3.98
C GLU A 260 -18.15 -2.77 -5.30
N TRP A 261 -18.23 -1.46 -5.57
CA TRP A 261 -17.73 -0.85 -6.80
C TRP A 261 -16.23 -1.13 -7.01
N LEU A 262 -15.43 -0.89 -5.98
CA LEU A 262 -13.98 -1.12 -6.03
C LEU A 262 -13.64 -2.60 -6.05
N THR A 263 -14.39 -3.46 -5.35
CA THR A 263 -14.16 -4.92 -5.40
C THR A 263 -14.42 -5.47 -6.80
N ARG A 264 -15.52 -5.06 -7.45
CA ARG A 264 -15.81 -5.46 -8.84
C ARG A 264 -14.66 -5.06 -9.77
N ILE A 265 -14.15 -3.84 -9.66
CA ILE A 265 -13.11 -3.34 -10.54
C ILE A 265 -11.74 -3.95 -10.24
N ASN A 266 -11.32 -3.95 -8.97
CA ASN A 266 -9.95 -4.25 -8.57
C ASN A 266 -9.69 -5.74 -8.34
N LEU A 267 -10.67 -6.45 -7.75
CA LEU A 267 -10.54 -7.88 -7.44
C LEU A 267 -11.12 -8.74 -8.56
N MET A 268 -12.27 -8.32 -9.11
CA MET A 268 -12.97 -9.10 -10.14
C MET A 268 -12.68 -8.63 -11.57
N HIS A 269 -11.80 -7.64 -11.74
CA HIS A 269 -11.37 -7.12 -13.04
C HIS A 269 -12.53 -6.65 -13.95
N ALA A 270 -13.65 -6.22 -13.38
CA ALA A 270 -14.90 -5.96 -14.12
C ALA A 270 -14.83 -4.82 -15.16
N ALA A 271 -13.76 -4.01 -15.15
CA ALA A 271 -13.52 -2.97 -16.14
C ALA A 271 -12.68 -3.46 -17.35
N GLU A 272 -12.17 -4.69 -17.30
CA GLU A 272 -11.33 -5.27 -18.35
C GLU A 272 -12.17 -5.98 -19.43
N PRO A 273 -11.74 -5.99 -20.70
CA PRO A 273 -12.43 -6.73 -21.76
C PRO A 273 -12.51 -8.23 -21.45
N GLY A 274 -13.72 -8.80 -21.56
CA GLY A 274 -13.94 -10.23 -21.32
C GLY A 274 -14.11 -10.63 -19.85
N ALA A 275 -14.15 -9.68 -18.92
CA ALA A 275 -14.42 -9.97 -17.51
C ALA A 275 -15.81 -10.61 -17.32
N MET A 276 -15.85 -11.68 -16.51
CA MET A 276 -17.10 -12.39 -16.18
C MET A 276 -17.99 -11.62 -15.20
N THR A 277 -17.39 -10.76 -14.37
CA THR A 277 -18.14 -9.94 -13.41
C THR A 277 -18.65 -8.70 -14.13
N PRO A 278 -19.97 -8.45 -14.17
CA PRO A 278 -20.50 -7.28 -14.84
C PRO A 278 -20.23 -6.00 -14.04
N LEU A 279 -20.01 -4.91 -14.79
CA LEU A 279 -19.98 -3.55 -14.28
C LEU A 279 -21.12 -2.76 -14.92
N MET A 280 -21.88 -2.01 -14.12
CA MET A 280 -22.99 -1.22 -14.63
C MET A 280 -22.49 -0.09 -15.52
N PRO A 281 -22.92 0.01 -16.79
CA PRO A 281 -22.60 1.15 -17.64
C PRO A 281 -23.25 2.42 -17.09
N ALA A 282 -22.46 3.49 -16.92
CA ALA A 282 -22.95 4.76 -16.42
C ALA A 282 -22.36 5.92 -17.23
N ARG A 283 -23.21 6.85 -17.67
CA ARG A 283 -22.76 8.10 -18.33
C ARG A 283 -22.39 9.18 -17.33
N ARG A 284 -23.10 9.23 -16.19
CA ARG A 284 -22.89 10.17 -15.11
C ARG A 284 -22.87 9.42 -13.78
N VAL A 285 -21.86 9.70 -12.96
CA VAL A 285 -21.66 9.06 -11.65
C VAL A 285 -21.51 10.15 -10.59
N VAL A 286 -22.26 10.02 -9.51
CA VAL A 286 -22.10 10.83 -8.30
C VAL A 286 -21.42 9.97 -7.24
N VAL A 287 -20.29 10.45 -6.71
CA VAL A 287 -19.58 9.81 -5.60
C VAL A 287 -19.75 10.65 -4.35
N VAL A 288 -20.33 10.05 -3.31
CA VAL A 288 -20.57 10.74 -2.03
C VAL A 288 -19.43 10.43 -1.07
N GLY A 289 -18.66 11.45 -0.69
CA GLY A 289 -17.51 11.33 0.22
C GLY A 289 -16.30 12.17 -0.21
N GLY A 290 -15.32 12.31 0.67
CA GLY A 290 -14.11 13.12 0.42
C GLY A 290 -12.79 12.43 0.78
N GLY A 291 -12.83 11.16 1.18
CA GLY A 291 -11.62 10.39 1.51
C GLY A 291 -11.02 9.68 0.29
N ASN A 292 -9.91 8.95 0.53
CA ASN A 292 -9.25 8.15 -0.51
C ASN A 292 -10.18 7.18 -1.23
N VAL A 293 -11.10 6.52 -0.50
CA VAL A 293 -12.09 5.60 -1.07
C VAL A 293 -12.99 6.30 -2.09
N ALA A 294 -13.43 7.53 -1.80
CA ALA A 294 -14.24 8.33 -2.73
C ALA A 294 -13.41 8.74 -3.96
N MET A 295 -12.17 9.15 -3.77
CA MET A 295 -11.27 9.51 -4.89
C MET A 295 -10.96 8.31 -5.78
N ASP A 296 -10.72 7.14 -5.20
CA ASP A 296 -10.45 5.91 -5.93
C ASP A 296 -11.70 5.48 -6.71
N ALA A 297 -12.89 5.47 -6.09
CA ALA A 297 -14.14 5.16 -6.77
C ALA A 297 -14.44 6.14 -7.93
N ALA A 298 -14.25 7.44 -7.71
CA ALA A 298 -14.44 8.49 -8.71
C ALA A 298 -13.47 8.32 -9.90
N ARG A 299 -12.19 8.07 -9.61
CA ARG A 299 -11.17 7.88 -10.65
C ARG A 299 -11.34 6.59 -11.44
N CYS A 300 -11.89 5.54 -10.81
CA CYS A 300 -12.30 4.32 -11.48
C CYS A 300 -13.50 4.58 -12.41
N ALA A 301 -14.53 5.28 -11.94
CA ALA A 301 -15.69 5.64 -12.76
C ALA A 301 -15.30 6.48 -13.99
N LEU A 302 -14.40 7.46 -13.81
CA LEU A 302 -13.86 8.26 -14.92
C LEU A 302 -13.16 7.39 -15.97
N ARG A 303 -12.38 6.39 -15.53
CA ARG A 303 -11.70 5.42 -16.41
C ARG A 303 -12.66 4.51 -17.17
N CYS A 304 -13.84 4.29 -16.61
CA CYS A 304 -14.93 3.56 -17.26
C CYS A 304 -15.75 4.45 -18.22
N GLY A 305 -15.33 5.70 -18.45
CA GLY A 305 -15.96 6.61 -19.42
C GLY A 305 -17.10 7.47 -18.87
N ALA A 306 -17.33 7.49 -17.55
CA ALA A 306 -18.36 8.32 -16.95
C ALA A 306 -17.89 9.76 -16.73
N GLU A 307 -18.83 10.71 -16.80
CA GLU A 307 -18.69 12.03 -16.18
C GLU A 307 -18.90 11.89 -14.67
N VAL A 308 -17.97 12.40 -13.86
CA VAL A 308 -17.94 12.13 -12.41
C VAL A 308 -18.08 13.41 -11.62
N THR A 309 -19.02 13.43 -10.67
CA THR A 309 -19.17 14.48 -9.66
C THR A 309 -18.88 13.91 -8.29
N VAL A 310 -18.00 14.57 -7.52
CA VAL A 310 -17.77 14.23 -6.11
C VAL A 310 -18.57 15.18 -5.24
N VAL A 311 -19.40 14.62 -4.36
CA VAL A 311 -20.20 15.38 -3.39
C VAL A 311 -19.58 15.21 -2.02
N TYR A 312 -19.09 16.31 -1.46
CA TYR A 312 -18.49 16.33 -0.14
C TYR A 312 -19.13 17.39 0.73
N ARG A 313 -19.43 17.03 1.98
CA ARG A 313 -20.18 17.86 2.93
C ARG A 313 -19.34 18.95 3.62
N ARG A 314 -18.03 19.00 3.38
CA ARG A 314 -17.11 19.99 3.99
C ARG A 314 -16.43 20.81 2.89
N GLY A 315 -15.70 21.85 3.31
CA GLY A 315 -14.82 22.62 2.43
C GLY A 315 -13.66 21.76 1.87
N ARG A 316 -12.90 22.37 0.97
CA ARG A 316 -11.67 21.77 0.41
C ARG A 316 -10.53 21.71 1.43
N GLU A 317 -10.59 22.56 2.44
CA GLU A 317 -9.66 22.66 3.58
C GLU A 317 -10.08 21.72 4.73
#